data_AF-A0A0G4NY77-F1
#
_entry.id   AF-A0A0G4NY77-F1
#
_cell.length_a   1.000
_cell.length_b   1.000
_cell.length_c   1.000
_cell.angle_alpha   90.00
_cell.angle_beta   90.00
_cell.angle_gamma   90.00
#
_symmetry.space_group_name_H-M   'P 1'
#
loop_
_entity.id
_entity.type
_entity.pdbx_description
1 polymer ?
#
loop_
_entity_poly.entity_id
_entity_poly.type
_entity_poly.pdbx_seq_one_letter_code
_entity_poly.pdbx_strand_id
1 'polypeptide(L)'
;MAAVRLRKAFRYPEESEGEREELDEEQQERVIEQLQRQNDARNAQYSMIFTALPLLAATVFVSSVLSASNQAERLFSFLGLVSLLTTAYIMKCSPLQPDRKGKKPVTFQTERIARLHAALVPGNSAICLLLAVVYFSTGSSYGIQPVLYLIPGVMLAVVLLAQKVMLSVDLASLKDLQYDYKGA
;
A
#
# COMPACT_ATOMS: atom_id res chain seq x y z
N MET A 1 46.55 6.60 48.27
CA MET A 1 45.64 7.67 47.78
C MET A 1 44.97 7.16 46.51
N ALA A 2 43.66 6.91 46.55
CA ALA A 2 42.91 6.29 45.46
C ALA A 2 42.58 7.32 44.38
N ALA A 3 43.02 7.08 43.14
CA ALA A 3 42.69 7.93 42.01
C ALA A 3 41.23 7.72 41.58
N VAL A 4 40.39 8.73 41.81
CA VAL A 4 38.99 8.76 41.34
C VAL A 4 39.00 8.96 39.82
N ARG A 5 38.64 7.91 39.07
CA ARG A 5 38.37 8.00 37.63
C ARG A 5 36.99 8.60 37.41
N LEU A 6 36.95 9.90 37.09
CA LEU A 6 35.75 10.58 36.60
C LEU A 6 35.34 9.96 35.26
N ARG A 7 34.12 9.39 35.20
CA ARG A 7 33.51 9.00 33.92
C ARG A 7 33.22 10.28 33.14
N LYS A 8 33.85 10.41 31.97
CA LYS A 8 33.58 11.49 31.02
C LYS A 8 32.11 11.37 30.60
N ALA A 9 31.28 12.33 31.00
CA ALA A 9 29.92 12.42 30.46
C ALA A 9 30.02 12.59 28.94
N PHE A 10 29.05 12.01 28.23
CA PHE A 10 28.91 12.19 26.78
C PHE A 10 28.88 13.69 26.48
N ARG A 11 29.97 14.19 25.89
CA ARG A 11 30.05 15.55 25.40
C ARG A 11 29.37 15.55 24.04
N TYR A 12 28.17 16.14 23.97
CA TYR A 12 27.59 16.48 22.67
C TYR A 12 28.55 17.42 21.95
N PRO A 13 28.79 17.23 20.64
CA PRO A 13 29.56 18.20 19.87
C PRO A 13 28.89 19.56 20.08
N GLU A 14 29.63 20.52 20.62
CA GLU A 14 29.20 21.91 20.76
C GLU A 14 28.65 22.33 19.40
N GLU A 15 27.39 22.72 19.39
CA GLU A 15 26.69 23.16 18.20
C GLU A 15 27.53 24.28 17.58
N SER A 16 28.13 24.01 16.42
CA SER A 16 28.60 25.07 15.54
C SER A 16 27.45 26.06 15.40
N GLU A 17 27.69 27.35 15.68
CA GLU A 17 26.75 28.48 15.59
C GLU A 17 26.16 28.66 14.17
N GLY A 18 25.48 27.64 13.66
CA GLY A 18 24.41 27.77 12.70
C GLY A 18 23.17 27.69 13.53
N GLU A 19 22.62 28.87 13.84
CA GLU A 19 21.27 29.13 14.35
C GLU A 19 20.32 28.00 13.91
N ARG A 20 20.13 26.99 14.77
CA ARG A 20 19.07 26.01 14.55
C ARG A 20 17.81 26.79 14.79
N GLU A 21 17.12 27.12 13.70
CA GLU A 21 15.80 27.76 13.74
C GLU A 21 14.86 26.76 14.41
N GLU A 22 14.78 26.82 15.75
CA GLU A 22 13.83 26.06 16.56
C GLU A 22 12.44 26.50 16.10
N LEU A 23 11.81 25.66 15.26
CA LEU A 23 10.43 25.87 14.82
C LEU A 23 9.54 25.94 16.07
N ASP A 24 8.92 27.10 16.28
CA ASP A 24 7.89 27.28 17.31
C ASP A 24 6.80 26.19 17.16
N GLU A 25 6.21 25.74 18.27
CA GLU A 25 5.27 24.61 18.28
C GLU A 25 4.09 24.85 17.31
N GLU A 26 3.65 26.12 17.21
CA GLU A 26 2.62 26.51 16.27
C GLU A 26 3.06 26.36 14.81
N GLN A 27 4.31 26.72 14.50
CA GLN A 27 4.85 26.57 13.14
C GLN A 27 5.01 25.10 12.79
N GLN A 28 5.48 24.27 13.72
CA GLN A 28 5.59 22.83 13.53
C GLN A 28 4.21 22.19 13.24
N GLU A 29 3.16 22.58 13.97
CA GLU A 29 1.81 22.07 13.73
C GLU A 29 1.29 22.47 12.34
N ARG A 30 1.51 23.71 11.91
CA ARG A 30 1.13 24.18 10.57
C ARG A 30 1.86 23.41 9.47
N VAL A 31 3.16 23.16 9.63
CA VAL A 31 3.97 22.40 8.67
C VAL A 31 3.50 20.95 8.60
N ILE A 32 3.25 20.29 9.73
CA ILE A 32 2.73 18.92 9.77
C ILE A 32 1.36 18.86 9.07
N GLU A 33 0.46 19.80 9.35
CA GLU A 33 -0.85 19.82 8.73
C GLU A 33 -0.76 20.03 7.21
N GLN A 34 0.11 20.93 6.76
CA GLN A 34 0.36 21.16 5.33
C GLN A 34 0.94 19.91 4.65
N LEU A 35 1.94 19.26 5.24
CA LEU A 35 2.53 18.02 4.73
C LEU A 35 1.50 16.90 4.65
N GLN A 36 0.62 16.79 5.64
CA GLN A 36 -0.49 15.84 5.62
C GLN A 36 -1.44 16.11 4.45
N ARG A 37 -1.91 17.36 4.28
CA ARG A 37 -2.81 17.73 3.16
C ARG A 37 -2.17 17.42 1.80
N GLN A 38 -0.88 17.71 1.64
CA GLN A 38 -0.15 17.42 0.41
C GLN A 38 0.01 15.91 0.17
N ASN A 39 0.29 15.14 1.23
CA ASN A 39 0.38 13.69 1.15
C ASN A 39 -0.98 13.08 0.77
N ASP A 40 -2.06 13.49 1.42
CA ASP A 40 -3.42 13.04 1.16
C ASP A 40 -3.82 13.27 -0.31
N ALA A 41 -3.53 14.47 -0.84
CA ALA A 41 -3.81 14.81 -2.23
C ALA A 41 -3.02 13.94 -3.23
N ARG A 42 -1.73 13.72 -2.96
CA ARG A 42 -0.89 12.83 -3.79
C ARG A 42 -1.34 11.39 -3.70
N ASN A 43 -1.72 10.93 -2.52
CA ASN A 43 -2.17 9.57 -2.29
C ASN A 43 -3.48 9.28 -3.07
N ALA A 44 -4.38 10.26 -3.14
CA ALA A 44 -5.58 10.17 -3.97
C ALA A 44 -5.25 10.03 -5.47
N GLN A 45 -4.28 10.81 -5.97
CA GLN A 45 -3.83 10.70 -7.36
C GLN A 45 -3.21 9.34 -7.66
N TYR A 46 -2.31 8.86 -6.81
CA TYR A 46 -1.71 7.54 -6.99
C TYR A 46 -2.75 6.42 -6.91
N SER A 47 -3.71 6.51 -5.99
CA SER A 47 -4.80 5.54 -5.91
C SER A 47 -5.61 5.47 -7.21
N MET A 48 -5.88 6.61 -7.84
CA MET A 48 -6.54 6.66 -9.15
C MET A 48 -5.71 5.97 -10.23
N ILE A 49 -4.40 6.26 -10.30
CA ILE A 49 -3.48 5.68 -11.30
C ILE A 49 -3.37 4.16 -11.14
N PHE A 50 -3.09 3.68 -9.92
CA PHE A 50 -2.93 2.26 -9.64
C PHE A 50 -4.25 1.48 -9.67
N THR A 51 -5.41 2.15 -9.64
CA THR A 51 -6.71 1.52 -9.92
C THR A 51 -6.97 1.42 -11.42
N ALA A 52 -6.53 2.40 -12.20
CA ALA A 52 -6.69 2.38 -13.66
C ALA A 52 -5.87 1.25 -14.32
N LEU A 53 -4.69 0.93 -13.79
CA LEU A 53 -3.82 -0.11 -14.34
C LEU A 53 -4.48 -1.51 -14.38
N PRO A 54 -5.02 -2.06 -13.28
CA PRO A 54 -5.78 -3.31 -13.32
C PRO A 54 -7.03 -3.24 -14.19
N LEU A 55 -7.70 -2.08 -14.28
CA LEU A 55 -8.87 -1.92 -15.16
C LEU A 55 -8.50 -1.99 -16.63
N LEU A 56 -7.39 -1.37 -17.03
CA LEU A 56 -6.85 -1.49 -18.39
C LEU A 56 -6.44 -2.93 -18.70
N ALA A 57 -5.85 -3.64 -17.75
CA ALA A 57 -5.57 -5.07 -17.92
C ALA A 57 -6.87 -5.89 -18.05
N ALA A 58 -7.92 -5.53 -17.33
CA ALA A 58 -9.19 -6.25 -17.36
C ALA A 58 -9.86 -6.20 -18.74
N THR A 59 -9.71 -5.11 -19.51
CA THR A 59 -10.28 -5.03 -20.87
C THR A 59 -9.69 -6.07 -21.81
N VAL A 60 -8.39 -6.36 -21.69
CA VAL A 60 -7.71 -7.42 -22.46
C VAL A 60 -8.30 -8.80 -22.10
N PHE A 61 -8.56 -9.03 -20.82
CA PHE A 61 -9.19 -10.26 -20.35
C PHE A 61 -10.66 -10.40 -20.78
N VAL A 62 -11.41 -9.30 -20.88
CA VAL A 62 -12.78 -9.31 -21.44
C VAL A 62 -12.74 -9.85 -22.88
N SER A 63 -11.84 -9.33 -23.71
CA SER A 63 -11.66 -9.83 -25.07
C SER A 63 -11.25 -11.30 -25.09
N SER A 64 -10.34 -11.73 -24.20
CA SER A 64 -9.93 -13.13 -24.06
C SER A 64 -11.09 -14.06 -23.70
N VAL A 65 -11.99 -13.65 -22.78
CA VAL A 65 -13.18 -14.43 -22.40
C VAL A 65 -14.15 -14.60 -23.58
N LEU A 66 -14.29 -13.59 -24.43
CA LEU A 66 -15.17 -13.61 -25.59
C LEU A 66 -14.61 -14.42 -26.76
N SER A 67 -13.29 -14.44 -26.92
CA SER A 67 -12.60 -15.17 -27.99
C SER A 67 -12.19 -16.60 -27.62
N ALA A 68 -12.39 -17.02 -26.37
CA ALA A 68 -11.99 -18.33 -25.88
C ALA A 68 -12.71 -19.46 -26.63
N SER A 69 -11.93 -20.39 -27.19
CA SER A 69 -12.44 -21.55 -27.92
C SER A 69 -12.74 -22.74 -26.99
N ASN A 70 -12.01 -22.84 -25.88
CA ASN A 70 -12.13 -23.91 -24.91
C ASN A 70 -12.83 -23.43 -23.62
N GLN A 71 -13.63 -24.31 -22.98
CA GLN A 71 -14.30 -23.99 -21.71
C GLN A 71 -13.31 -23.71 -20.60
N ALA A 72 -12.20 -24.47 -20.52
CA ALA A 72 -11.16 -24.26 -19.51
C ALA A 72 -10.48 -22.89 -19.65
N GLU A 73 -10.11 -22.49 -20.88
CA GLU A 73 -9.55 -21.17 -21.17
C GLU A 73 -10.51 -20.03 -20.79
N ARG A 74 -11.80 -20.23 -21.05
CA ARG A 74 -12.84 -19.27 -20.69
C ARG A 74 -12.97 -19.13 -19.18
N LEU A 75 -12.90 -20.23 -18.43
CA LEU A 75 -12.91 -20.22 -16.96
C LEU A 75 -11.68 -19.51 -16.38
N PHE A 76 -10.48 -19.81 -16.87
CA PHE A 76 -9.25 -19.16 -16.40
C PHE A 76 -9.21 -17.68 -16.76
N SER A 77 -9.65 -17.31 -17.96
CA SER A 77 -9.79 -15.91 -18.38
C SER A 77 -10.81 -15.17 -17.50
N PHE A 78 -11.93 -15.82 -17.16
CA PHE A 78 -12.93 -15.26 -16.24
C PHE A 78 -12.38 -15.09 -14.82
N LEU A 79 -11.63 -16.07 -14.30
CA LEU A 79 -10.93 -15.95 -13.01
C LEU A 79 -9.92 -14.80 -13.02
N GLY A 80 -9.16 -14.63 -14.11
CA GLY A 80 -8.22 -13.50 -14.28
C GLY A 80 -8.94 -12.15 -14.29
N LEU A 81 -10.09 -12.06 -14.96
CA LEU A 81 -10.92 -10.85 -14.98
C LEU A 81 -11.47 -10.52 -13.59
N VAL A 82 -12.05 -11.49 -12.89
CA VAL A 82 -12.54 -11.32 -11.52
C VAL A 82 -11.40 -10.93 -10.58
N SER A 83 -10.22 -11.53 -10.77
CA SER A 83 -9.04 -11.20 -9.98
C SER A 83 -8.56 -9.76 -10.20
N LEU A 84 -8.55 -9.27 -11.44
CA LEU A 84 -8.18 -7.89 -11.76
C LEU A 84 -9.21 -6.88 -11.24
N LEU A 85 -10.50 -7.18 -11.35
CA LEU A 85 -11.56 -6.35 -10.76
C LEU A 85 -11.46 -6.32 -9.23
N THR A 86 -11.18 -7.47 -8.61
CA THR A 86 -10.94 -7.56 -7.17
C THR A 86 -9.70 -6.78 -6.78
N THR A 87 -8.64 -6.81 -7.59
CA THR A 87 -7.41 -6.02 -7.38
C THR A 87 -7.67 -4.51 -7.49
N ALA A 88 -8.45 -4.06 -8.48
CA ALA A 88 -8.89 -2.68 -8.60
C ALA A 88 -9.75 -2.26 -7.40
N TYR A 89 -10.63 -3.14 -6.94
CA TYR A 89 -11.45 -2.91 -5.75
C TYR A 89 -10.60 -2.82 -4.48
N ILE A 90 -9.61 -3.70 -4.30
CA ILE A 90 -8.63 -3.65 -3.21
C ILE A 90 -7.91 -2.30 -3.20
N MET A 91 -7.43 -1.82 -4.36
CA MET A 91 -6.78 -0.50 -4.47
C MET A 91 -7.76 0.65 -4.18
N LYS A 92 -8.99 0.57 -4.66
CA LYS A 92 -10.02 1.59 -4.36
C LYS A 92 -10.42 1.60 -2.88
N CYS A 93 -10.34 0.45 -2.22
CA CYS A 93 -10.50 0.28 -0.78
C CYS A 93 -9.20 0.51 0.00
N SER A 94 -8.11 0.93 -0.68
CA SER A 94 -6.83 1.29 -0.07
C SER A 94 -7.08 2.18 1.13
N PRO A 95 -6.38 1.91 2.24
CA PRO A 95 -6.97 1.90 3.56
C PRO A 95 -7.68 3.21 3.79
N LEU A 96 -8.94 3.10 4.23
CA LEU A 96 -9.46 4.00 5.24
C LEU A 96 -8.28 4.30 6.16
N GLN A 97 -7.71 5.50 6.03
CA GLN A 97 -6.63 5.96 6.88
C GLN A 97 -7.01 5.51 8.28
N PRO A 98 -6.14 4.82 9.03
CA PRO A 98 -6.37 4.74 10.47
C PRO A 98 -6.55 6.20 10.91
N ASP A 99 -7.78 6.59 11.22
CA ASP A 99 -8.16 8.00 11.37
C ASP A 99 -7.45 8.54 12.62
N ARG A 100 -6.24 9.05 12.38
CA ARG A 100 -5.69 10.41 12.58
C ARG A 100 -5.88 11.10 13.92
N LYS A 101 -6.76 10.64 14.81
CA LYS A 101 -6.97 11.27 16.13
C LYS A 101 -7.59 10.38 17.20
N GLY A 102 -8.03 9.15 16.92
CA GLY A 102 -8.83 8.38 17.88
C GLY A 102 -10.15 9.08 18.30
N LYS A 103 -10.55 10.14 17.57
CA LYS A 103 -11.70 11.00 17.90
C LYS A 103 -12.88 10.81 16.95
N LYS A 104 -12.72 10.17 15.78
CA LYS A 104 -13.88 9.73 15.01
C LYS A 104 -14.24 8.31 15.43
N PRO A 105 -15.52 8.05 15.79
CA PRO A 105 -15.95 6.71 16.09
C PRO A 105 -15.70 5.82 14.87
N VAL A 106 -15.02 4.70 15.09
CA VAL A 106 -14.90 3.64 14.09
C VAL A 106 -16.32 3.27 13.69
N THR A 107 -16.71 3.69 12.48
CA THR A 107 -18.06 3.44 12.00
C THR A 107 -18.13 1.95 11.64
N PHE A 108 -19.24 1.28 11.95
CA PHE A 108 -19.47 -0.13 11.61
C PHE A 108 -19.15 -0.48 10.14
N GLN A 109 -19.32 0.49 9.24
CA GLN A 109 -18.97 0.38 7.83
C GLN A 109 -17.45 0.22 7.59
N THR A 110 -16.61 0.96 8.33
CA THR A 110 -15.14 0.89 8.25
C THR A 110 -14.64 -0.51 8.65
N GLU A 111 -15.18 -1.08 9.73
CA GLU A 111 -14.82 -2.45 10.17
C GLU A 111 -15.25 -3.52 9.17
N ARG A 112 -16.40 -3.34 8.51
CA ARG A 112 -16.84 -4.26 7.45
C ARG A 112 -15.89 -4.21 6.27
N ILE A 113 -15.51 -3.01 5.82
CA ILE A 113 -14.56 -2.85 4.71
C ILE A 113 -13.20 -3.45 5.07
N ALA A 114 -12.71 -3.24 6.29
CA ALA A 114 -11.45 -3.82 6.76
C ALA A 114 -11.49 -5.37 6.78
N ARG A 115 -12.58 -5.96 7.30
CA ARG A 115 -12.78 -7.42 7.28
C ARG A 115 -12.87 -7.97 5.86
N LEU A 116 -13.61 -7.29 4.99
CA LEU A 116 -13.71 -7.67 3.58
C LEU A 116 -12.34 -7.59 2.90
N HIS A 117 -11.58 -6.53 3.10
CA HIS A 117 -10.23 -6.39 2.56
C HIS A 117 -9.30 -7.52 3.05
N ALA A 118 -9.34 -7.82 4.36
CA ALA A 118 -8.57 -8.90 4.96
C ALA A 118 -8.91 -10.28 4.39
N ALA A 119 -10.16 -10.50 3.95
CA ALA A 119 -10.58 -11.74 3.29
C ALA A 119 -10.35 -11.74 1.76
N LEU A 120 -10.51 -10.60 1.10
CA LEU A 120 -10.37 -10.45 -0.35
C LEU A 120 -8.92 -10.63 -0.80
N VAL A 121 -7.95 -10.08 -0.06
CA VAL A 121 -6.53 -10.21 -0.41
C VAL A 121 -6.06 -11.67 -0.49
N PRO A 122 -6.26 -12.53 0.54
CA PRO A 122 -5.86 -13.94 0.44
C PRO A 122 -6.68 -14.71 -0.59
N GLY A 123 -7.98 -14.41 -0.73
CA GLY A 123 -8.81 -15.04 -1.76
C GLY A 123 -8.31 -14.73 -3.18
N ASN A 124 -8.02 -13.45 -3.46
CA ASN A 124 -7.46 -13.03 -4.73
C ASN A 124 -6.05 -13.58 -4.96
N SER A 125 -5.22 -13.65 -3.91
CA SER A 125 -3.91 -14.29 -3.96
C SER A 125 -4.00 -15.78 -4.32
N ALA A 126 -4.98 -16.51 -3.80
CA ALA A 126 -5.18 -17.91 -4.12
C ALA A 126 -5.57 -18.10 -5.61
N ILE A 127 -6.42 -17.21 -6.15
CA ILE A 127 -6.75 -17.21 -7.58
C ILE A 127 -5.51 -16.94 -8.43
N CYS A 128 -4.71 -15.92 -8.09
CA CYS A 128 -3.46 -15.62 -8.79
C CYS A 128 -2.47 -16.79 -8.74
N LEU A 129 -2.34 -17.45 -7.59
CA LEU A 129 -1.48 -18.62 -7.44
C LEU A 129 -1.96 -19.78 -8.32
N LEU A 130 -3.27 -20.05 -8.34
CA LEU A 130 -3.85 -21.08 -9.20
C LEU A 130 -3.58 -20.80 -10.68
N LEU A 131 -3.76 -19.56 -11.14
CA LEU A 131 -3.44 -19.15 -12.51
C LEU A 131 -1.96 -19.30 -12.84
N ALA A 132 -1.06 -18.98 -11.91
CA ALA A 132 0.37 -19.20 -12.06
C ALA A 132 0.71 -20.70 -12.15
N VAL A 133 0.10 -21.56 -11.32
CA VAL A 133 0.29 -23.01 -11.39
C VAL A 133 -0.18 -23.56 -12.74
N VAL A 134 -1.30 -23.08 -13.26
CA VAL A 134 -1.79 -23.44 -14.62
C VAL A 134 -0.78 -23.02 -15.68
N TYR A 135 -0.21 -21.81 -15.58
CA TYR A 135 0.85 -21.35 -16.48
C TYR A 135 2.05 -22.31 -16.48
N PHE A 136 2.57 -22.67 -15.30
CA PHE A 136 3.71 -23.59 -15.19
C PHE A 136 3.40 -25.02 -15.66
N SER A 137 2.17 -25.48 -15.43
CA SER A 137 1.76 -26.85 -15.76
C SER A 137 1.47 -27.05 -17.24
N THR A 138 1.09 -25.99 -17.97
CA THR A 138 0.74 -26.08 -19.40
C THR A 138 1.98 -26.22 -20.30
N GLY A 139 3.19 -25.98 -19.76
CA GLY A 139 4.45 -26.15 -20.47
C GLY A 139 4.66 -25.14 -21.62
N SER A 140 5.90 -25.01 -22.10
CA SER A 140 6.34 -24.06 -23.14
C SER A 140 5.71 -24.27 -24.53
N SER A 141 4.70 -25.14 -24.66
CA SER A 141 4.19 -25.64 -25.94
C SER A 141 3.08 -24.79 -26.56
N TYR A 142 2.53 -23.80 -25.85
CA TYR A 142 1.37 -23.02 -26.33
C TYR A 142 1.56 -21.49 -26.18
N GLY A 143 2.12 -20.81 -27.18
CA GLY A 143 1.85 -19.38 -27.49
C GLY A 143 1.98 -18.29 -26.42
N ILE A 144 1.48 -17.09 -26.73
CA ILE A 144 1.50 -15.86 -25.90
C ILE A 144 0.40 -15.88 -24.81
N GLN A 145 -0.64 -16.70 -24.99
CA GLN A 145 -1.78 -16.78 -24.06
C GLN A 145 -1.46 -17.19 -22.61
N PRO A 146 -0.50 -18.09 -22.31
CA PRO A 146 -0.19 -18.46 -20.94
C PRO A 146 0.40 -17.29 -20.14
N VAL A 147 1.17 -16.42 -20.80
CA VAL A 147 1.82 -15.27 -20.15
C VAL A 147 0.78 -14.30 -19.59
N LEU A 148 -0.40 -14.19 -20.24
CA LEU A 148 -1.49 -13.36 -19.75
C LEU A 148 -1.94 -13.76 -18.34
N TYR A 149 -1.89 -15.06 -17.99
CA TYR A 149 -2.30 -15.55 -16.66
C TYR A 149 -1.40 -15.08 -15.52
N LEU A 150 -0.19 -14.57 -15.80
CA LEU A 150 0.67 -13.94 -14.79
C LEU A 150 0.27 -12.49 -14.50
N ILE A 151 -0.42 -11.81 -15.44
CA ILE A 151 -0.77 -10.38 -15.32
C ILE A 151 -1.58 -10.09 -14.04
N PRO A 152 -2.65 -10.84 -13.69
CA PRO A 152 -3.39 -10.59 -12.45
C PRO A 152 -2.51 -10.68 -11.21
N GLY A 153 -1.59 -11.64 -11.16
CA GLY A 153 -0.65 -11.80 -10.05
C GLY A 153 0.33 -10.63 -9.92
N VAL A 154 0.91 -10.20 -11.05
CA VAL A 154 1.81 -9.04 -11.09
C VAL A 154 1.08 -7.76 -10.66
N MET A 155 -0.14 -7.54 -11.17
CA MET A 155 -0.94 -6.36 -10.81
C MET A 155 -1.31 -6.35 -9.33
N LEU A 156 -1.68 -7.50 -8.76
CA LEU A 156 -1.94 -7.63 -7.33
C LEU A 156 -0.70 -7.28 -6.51
N ALA A 157 0.47 -7.79 -6.88
CA ALA A 157 1.72 -7.49 -6.20
C ALA A 157 2.07 -5.99 -6.26
N VAL A 158 1.91 -5.36 -7.43
CA VAL A 158 2.14 -3.92 -7.62
C VAL A 158 1.18 -3.10 -6.74
N VAL A 159 -0.11 -3.46 -6.71
CA VAL A 159 -1.11 -2.76 -5.89
C VAL A 159 -0.80 -2.89 -4.40
N LEU A 160 -0.46 -4.09 -3.91
CA LEU A 160 -0.10 -4.29 -2.51
C LEU A 160 1.18 -3.54 -2.13
N LEU A 161 2.18 -3.50 -3.04
CA LEU A 161 3.39 -2.73 -2.83
C LEU A 161 3.09 -1.22 -2.79
N ALA A 162 2.26 -0.73 -3.71
CA ALA A 162 1.83 0.66 -3.74
C ALA A 162 1.11 1.03 -2.42
N GLN A 163 0.17 0.21 -1.97
CA GLN A 163 -0.49 0.40 -0.66
C GLN A 163 0.51 0.43 0.50
N LYS A 164 1.48 -0.48 0.52
CA LYS A 164 2.52 -0.51 1.55
C LYS A 164 3.38 0.75 1.55
N VAL A 165 3.76 1.25 0.36
CA VAL A 165 4.53 2.49 0.22
C VAL A 165 3.69 3.67 0.70
N MET A 166 2.43 3.76 0.29
CA MET A 166 1.49 4.81 0.73
C MET A 166 1.32 4.83 2.25
N LEU A 167 1.22 3.66 2.89
CA LEU A 167 1.15 3.50 4.34
C LEU A 167 2.48 3.80 5.04
N SER A 168 3.62 3.56 4.40
CA SER A 168 4.94 3.79 5.03
C SER A 168 5.34 5.26 5.10
N VAL A 169 4.77 6.10 4.23
CA VAL A 169 4.96 7.57 4.26
C VAL A 169 3.95 8.23 5.21
N ASP A 170 3.37 7.45 6.14
CA ASP A 170 2.46 7.97 7.14
C ASP A 170 3.24 8.70 8.24
N LEU A 171 2.88 9.97 8.44
CA LEU A 171 3.58 10.94 9.31
C LEU A 171 3.37 10.65 10.80
N ALA A 172 2.87 9.45 11.15
CA ALA A 172 2.66 8.99 12.51
C ALA A 172 3.96 9.01 13.33
N SER A 173 5.09 8.65 12.71
CA SER A 173 6.41 8.72 13.33
C SER A 173 6.81 10.15 13.73
N LEU A 174 6.42 11.16 12.95
CA LEU A 174 6.70 12.57 13.26
C LEU A 174 5.86 13.09 14.42
N LYS A 175 4.66 12.54 14.61
CA LYS A 175 3.79 12.88 15.74
C LYS A 175 4.20 12.17 17.02
N ASP A 176 4.67 10.92 16.93
CA ASP A 176 5.25 10.21 18.07
C ASP A 176 6.53 10.90 18.55
N LEU A 177 7.38 11.39 17.62
CA LEU A 177 8.54 12.23 17.96
C LEU A 177 8.13 13.55 18.64
N GLN A 178 7.00 14.15 18.26
CA GLN A 178 6.46 15.32 18.96
C GLN A 178 5.99 14.99 20.38
N TYR A 179 5.35 13.83 20.59
CA TYR A 179 4.91 13.39 21.92
C TYR A 179 6.07 13.00 22.82
N ASP A 180 7.09 12.34 22.29
CA ASP A 180 8.33 12.04 23.03
C ASP A 180 9.06 13.33 23.41
N TYR A 181 9.05 14.35 22.54
CA TYR A 181 9.59 15.68 22.86
C TYR A 181 8.78 16.41 23.94
N LYS A 182 7.45 16.22 24.00
CA LYS A 182 6.58 16.78 25.07
C LYS A 182 6.62 15.99 26.38
N GLY A 183 7.15 14.77 26.38
CA GLY A 183 7.15 13.84 27.51
C GLY A 183 8.49 13.68 28.24
N ALA A 184 9.51 14.43 27.84
CA ALA A 184 10.83 14.48 28.48
C ALA A 184 11.02 15.76 29.31
#